data_AF-A0A9E2F580-F1
#
_entry.id   AF-A0A9E2F580-F1
#
_cell.length_a   1.000
_cell.length_b   1.000
_cell.length_c   1.000
_cell.angle_alpha   90.00
_cell.angle_beta   90.00
_cell.angle_gamma   90.00
#
_symmetry.space_group_name_H-M   'P 1'
#
loop_
_entity.id
_entity.type
_entity.pdbx_description
1 polymer ?
#
loop_
_entity_poly.entity_id
_entity_poly.type
_entity_poly.pdbx_seq_one_letter_code
_entity_poly.pdbx_strand_id
1 'polypeptide(L)'
;MQVSLHFANIYVTSQLKLKGSQVKTFREKLWLDQKQVCELCGAPLSLMDAVLDHDHKTGLVRATIHRSCNSGLGAIERVSKYGVKDILVFANGAAKYLEKYAVDQTQIIHPSHFTPEEKALRAAARRKRKKSKLKTK
;
A
#
# COMPACT_ATOMS: atom_id res chain seq x y z
N MET A 1 13.31 52.74 25.60
CA MET A 1 13.78 51.46 25.05
C MET A 1 12.58 50.62 24.66
N GLN A 2 12.33 50.44 23.36
CA GLN A 2 11.59 49.27 22.86
C GLN A 2 12.02 49.09 21.40
N VAL A 3 12.81 48.04 21.19
CA VAL A 3 13.44 47.71 19.91
C VAL A 3 12.42 46.86 19.14
N SER A 4 11.84 47.42 18.08
CA SER A 4 10.97 46.67 17.16
C SER A 4 11.80 45.71 16.33
N LEU A 5 11.87 44.44 16.76
CA LEU A 5 12.42 43.36 15.97
C LEU A 5 11.47 43.05 14.80
N HIS A 6 11.82 43.58 13.62
CA HIS A 6 11.24 43.14 12.36
C HIS A 6 11.78 41.75 12.04
N PHE A 7 10.98 40.71 12.34
CA PHE A 7 11.25 39.37 11.84
C PHE A 7 11.02 39.37 10.33
N ALA A 8 12.12 39.37 9.57
CA ALA A 8 12.09 39.16 8.14
C ALA A 8 11.52 37.77 7.85
N ASN A 9 10.33 37.73 7.23
CA ASN A 9 9.74 36.55 6.64
C ASN A 9 10.62 36.07 5.47
N ILE A 10 11.58 35.19 5.74
CA ILE A 10 12.35 34.51 4.71
C ILE A 10 11.54 33.28 4.28
N TYR A 11 10.60 33.48 3.36
CA TYR A 11 9.98 32.37 2.64
C TYR A 11 11.01 31.79 1.66
N VAL A 12 11.84 30.84 2.10
CA VAL A 12 12.66 30.05 1.19
C VAL A 12 11.75 29.07 0.45
N THR A 13 11.27 29.46 -0.72
CA THR A 13 10.35 28.69 -1.57
C THR A 13 11.07 27.83 -2.62
N SER A 14 12.24 27.28 -2.31
CA SER A 14 12.90 26.33 -3.22
C SER A 14 12.65 24.90 -2.75
N GLN A 15 11.79 24.16 -3.45
CA GLN A 15 11.64 22.73 -3.23
C GLN A 15 12.97 22.02 -3.52
N LEU A 16 13.56 21.40 -2.50
CA LEU A 16 14.81 20.68 -2.64
C LEU A 16 14.55 19.27 -3.20
N LYS A 17 15.06 19.00 -4.39
CA LYS A 17 14.95 17.68 -5.04
C LYS A 17 16.16 16.82 -4.68
N LEU A 18 15.91 15.65 -4.10
CA LEU A 18 16.96 14.68 -3.79
C LEU A 18 17.56 14.11 -5.09
N LYS A 19 18.89 13.95 -5.10
CA LYS A 19 19.58 13.11 -6.08
C LYS A 19 19.32 11.63 -5.74
N GLY A 20 19.33 10.77 -6.76
CA GLY A 20 19.16 9.32 -6.55
C GLY A 20 20.15 8.73 -5.54
N SER A 21 21.39 9.23 -5.53
CA SER A 21 22.43 8.84 -4.55
C SER A 21 22.11 9.23 -3.11
N GLN A 22 21.26 10.24 -2.90
CA GLN A 22 20.88 10.73 -1.57
C GLN A 22 19.67 9.99 -0.98
N VAL A 23 18.91 9.25 -1.79
CA VAL A 23 17.69 8.54 -1.38
C VAL A 23 17.97 7.57 -0.24
N LYS A 24 19.05 6.78 -0.33
CA LYS A 24 19.43 5.82 0.70
C LYS A 24 19.69 6.51 2.04
N THR A 25 20.53 7.53 2.04
CA THR A 25 20.90 8.29 3.24
C THR A 25 19.70 9.01 3.85
N PHE A 26 18.84 9.61 3.02
CA PHE A 26 17.66 10.31 3.51
C PHE A 26 16.62 9.37 4.12
N ARG A 27 16.41 8.20 3.50
CA ARG A 27 15.59 7.11 4.06
C ARG A 27 16.12 6.64 5.41
N GLU A 28 17.43 6.42 5.53
CA GLU A 28 18.05 5.98 6.80
C GLU A 28 17.90 7.04 7.90
N LYS A 29 18.04 8.33 7.54
CA LYS A 29 17.76 9.45 8.45
C LYS A 29 16.31 9.43 8.93
N LEU A 30 15.34 9.39 8.01
CA LEU A 30 13.92 9.36 8.38
C LEU A 30 13.56 8.13 9.22
N TRP A 31 14.15 6.98 8.90
CA TRP A 31 13.96 5.76 9.69
C TRP A 31 14.40 5.93 11.16
N LEU A 32 15.54 6.60 11.39
CA LEU A 32 16.00 6.95 12.75
C LEU A 32 15.05 7.97 13.40
N ASP A 33 14.67 9.02 12.68
CA ASP A 33 13.77 10.08 13.19
C ASP A 33 12.40 9.51 13.58
N GLN A 34 11.90 8.53 12.82
CA GLN A 34 10.68 7.78 13.08
C GLN A 34 10.85 6.68 14.13
N LYS A 35 11.96 6.65 14.88
CA LYS A 35 12.20 5.67 15.96
C LYS A 35 12.08 4.22 15.47
N GLN A 36 12.48 3.98 14.21
CA GLN A 36 12.50 2.65 13.61
C GLN A 36 11.11 1.98 13.53
N VAL A 37 10.04 2.78 13.45
CA VAL A 37 8.69 2.30 13.15
C VAL A 37 8.22 2.79 11.80
N CYS A 38 7.33 2.01 11.18
CA CYS A 38 6.68 2.40 9.94
C CYS A 38 5.59 3.43 10.21
N GLU A 39 5.70 4.60 9.59
CA GLU A 39 4.74 5.70 9.80
C GLU A 39 3.31 5.35 9.34
N LEU A 40 3.14 4.36 8.44
CA LEU A 40 1.82 3.96 7.96
C LEU A 40 1.10 2.99 8.91
N CYS A 41 1.78 1.94 9.38
CA CYS A 41 1.15 0.87 10.16
C CYS A 41 1.54 0.84 11.65
N GLY A 42 2.52 1.66 12.04
CA GLY A 42 3.03 1.73 13.42
C GLY A 42 3.89 0.55 13.87
N ALA A 43 4.04 -0.49 13.05
CA ALA A 43 4.83 -1.67 13.41
C ALA A 43 6.35 -1.41 13.31
N PRO A 44 7.19 -2.17 14.04
CA PRO A 44 8.64 -2.11 13.92
C PRO A 44 9.09 -2.26 12.47
N LEU A 45 10.00 -1.39 12.04
CA LEU A 45 10.51 -1.32 10.68
C LEU A 45 11.99 -1.65 10.68
N SER A 46 12.39 -2.72 10.00
CA SER A 46 13.81 -3.00 9.79
C SER A 46 14.36 -2.14 8.65
N LEU A 47 15.65 -1.79 8.71
CA LEU A 47 16.28 -0.99 7.67
C LEU A 47 16.33 -1.71 6.30
N MET A 48 16.33 -3.04 6.29
CA MET A 48 16.27 -3.85 5.06
C MET A 48 14.90 -3.74 4.35
N ASP A 49 13.82 -3.56 5.11
CA ASP A 49 12.47 -3.44 4.54
C ASP A 49 11.99 -1.98 4.37
N ALA A 50 12.73 -1.03 4.94
CA ALA A 50 12.48 0.40 4.79
C ALA A 50 12.56 0.85 3.32
N VAL A 51 11.54 1.57 2.87
CA VAL A 51 11.50 2.28 1.58
C VAL A 51 11.10 3.74 1.78
N LEU A 52 11.58 4.62 0.90
CA LEU A 52 11.25 6.04 0.92
C LEU A 52 9.95 6.28 0.15
N ASP A 53 8.89 6.58 0.87
CA ASP A 53 7.57 6.86 0.31
C ASP A 53 7.43 8.34 -0.08
N HIS A 54 6.69 8.59 -1.15
CA HIS A 54 6.43 9.93 -1.68
C HIS A 54 5.03 10.01 -2.29
N ASP A 55 4.46 11.21 -2.27
CA ASP A 55 3.20 11.47 -2.96
C ASP A 55 3.41 11.49 -4.47
N HIS A 56 2.72 10.62 -5.20
CA HIS A 56 2.83 10.51 -6.66
C HIS A 56 2.28 11.73 -7.43
N LYS A 57 1.54 12.64 -6.79
CA LYS A 57 1.04 13.88 -7.41
C LYS A 57 2.03 15.03 -7.25
N THR A 58 2.55 15.23 -6.03
CA THR A 58 3.43 16.36 -5.70
C THR A 58 4.91 16.02 -5.78
N GLY A 59 5.27 14.74 -5.73
CA GLY A 59 6.65 14.26 -5.66
C GLY A 59 7.30 14.45 -4.29
N LEU A 60 6.58 14.97 -3.30
CA LEU A 60 7.11 15.24 -1.97
C LEU A 60 7.25 13.94 -1.18
N VAL A 61 8.41 13.77 -0.55
CA VAL A 61 8.65 12.65 0.37
C VAL A 61 7.69 12.76 1.56
N ARG A 62 7.06 11.63 1.91
CA ARG A 62 6.16 11.54 3.07
C ARG A 62 6.89 10.97 4.28
N ALA A 63 7.31 9.71 4.19
CA ALA A 63 7.90 8.97 5.30
C ALA A 63 8.75 7.80 4.80
N THR A 64 9.41 7.12 5.74
CA THR A 64 10.00 5.80 5.52
C THR A 64 9.05 4.71 6.03
N ILE A 65 8.65 3.77 5.18
CA ILE A 65 7.64 2.75 5.53
C ILE A 65 8.09 1.35 5.09
N HIS A 66 7.38 0.29 5.50
CA HIS A 66 7.62 -1.06 4.96
C HIS A 66 7.39 -1.09 3.45
N ARG A 67 8.15 -1.91 2.73
CA ARG A 67 7.95 -2.13 1.29
C ARG A 67 6.54 -2.63 0.95
N SER A 68 6.00 -3.50 1.81
CA SER A 68 4.64 -4.04 1.69
C SER A 68 3.58 -2.95 1.89
N CYS A 69 3.74 -2.12 2.92
CA CYS A 69 2.91 -0.95 3.20
C CYS A 69 2.88 0.01 2.01
N ASN A 70 4.05 0.35 1.47
CA ASN A 70 4.17 1.20 0.29
C ASN A 70 3.43 0.63 -0.92
N SER A 71 3.58 -0.68 -1.17
CA SER A 71 2.93 -1.35 -2.29
C SER A 71 1.39 -1.36 -2.15
N GLY A 72 0.89 -1.58 -0.93
CA GLY A 72 -0.53 -1.51 -0.60
C GLY A 72 -1.10 -0.11 -0.74
N LEU A 73 -0.40 0.90 -0.22
CA LEU A 73 -0.78 2.30 -0.34
C LEU A 73 -0.88 2.73 -1.81
N GLY A 74 0.10 2.34 -2.64
CA GLY A 74 0.05 2.59 -4.08
C GLY A 74 -1.13 1.91 -4.78
N ALA A 75 -1.60 0.74 -4.30
CA ALA A 75 -2.82 0.12 -4.82
C ALA A 75 -4.08 0.92 -4.45
N ILE A 76 -4.15 1.44 -3.23
CA ILE A 76 -5.23 2.31 -2.76
C ILE A 76 -5.24 3.61 -3.58
N GLU A 77 -4.10 4.25 -3.82
CA GLU A 77 -4.05 5.48 -4.61
C GLU A 77 -4.51 5.28 -6.07
N ARG A 78 -4.35 4.07 -6.62
CA ARG A 78 -4.78 3.71 -7.97
C ARG A 78 -6.28 3.46 -8.10
N VAL A 79 -7.05 3.37 -7.01
CA VAL A 79 -8.48 3.03 -7.08
C VAL A 79 -9.32 4.05 -7.85
N SER A 80 -8.82 5.28 -7.97
CA SER A 80 -9.41 6.31 -8.81
C SER A 80 -9.55 5.90 -10.28
N LYS A 81 -8.62 5.08 -10.79
CA LYS A 81 -8.67 4.51 -12.15
C LYS A 81 -9.85 3.55 -12.35
N TYR A 82 -10.42 3.02 -11.26
CA TYR A 82 -11.58 2.14 -11.27
C TYR A 82 -12.89 2.87 -10.93
N GLY A 83 -12.89 4.22 -10.95
CA GLY A 83 -14.09 5.04 -10.77
C GLY A 83 -14.36 5.51 -9.34
N VAL A 84 -13.47 5.22 -8.38
CA VAL A 84 -13.56 5.76 -7.02
C VAL A 84 -13.18 7.25 -7.03
N LYS A 85 -14.14 8.11 -6.70
CA LYS A 85 -13.94 9.57 -6.75
C LYS A 85 -13.12 10.10 -5.57
N ASP A 86 -13.44 9.64 -4.36
CA ASP A 86 -12.78 10.07 -3.13
C ASP A 86 -12.01 8.89 -2.50
N ILE A 87 -10.69 8.98 -2.57
CA ILE A 87 -9.78 7.93 -2.07
C ILE A 87 -9.82 7.86 -0.54
N LEU A 88 -10.00 8.97 0.16
CA LEU A 88 -10.01 9.00 1.63
C LEU A 88 -11.31 8.39 2.17
N VAL A 89 -12.45 8.72 1.56
CA VAL A 89 -13.74 8.10 1.90
C VAL A 89 -13.68 6.59 1.62
N PHE A 90 -13.11 6.19 0.49
CA PHE A 90 -12.91 4.77 0.18
C PHE A 90 -12.01 4.06 1.20
N ALA A 91 -10.84 4.62 1.50
CA ALA A 91 -9.88 4.00 2.43
C ALA A 91 -10.47 3.85 3.85
N ASN A 92 -11.13 4.89 4.36
CA ASN A 92 -11.83 4.85 5.64
C ASN A 92 -13.00 3.85 5.64
N GLY A 93 -13.77 3.81 4.55
CA GLY A 93 -14.85 2.84 4.37
C GLY A 93 -14.37 1.40 4.27
N ALA A 94 -13.23 1.17 3.59
CA ALA A 94 -12.63 -0.15 3.42
C ALA A 94 -12.23 -0.77 4.75
N ALA A 95 -11.57 -0.01 5.63
CA ALA A 95 -11.21 -0.49 6.97
C ALA A 95 -12.46 -0.94 7.75
N LYS A 96 -13.48 -0.09 7.81
CA LYS A 96 -14.76 -0.38 8.50
C LYS A 96 -15.51 -1.57 7.88
N TYR A 97 -15.52 -1.66 6.56
CA TYR A 97 -16.17 -2.75 5.83
C TYR A 97 -15.49 -4.09 6.15
N LEU A 98 -14.17 -4.14 6.05
CA LEU A 98 -13.40 -5.35 6.34
C LEU A 98 -13.56 -5.78 7.80
N GLU A 99 -13.59 -4.84 8.74
CA GLU A 99 -13.85 -5.13 10.15
C GLU A 99 -15.27 -5.70 10.36
N LYS A 100 -16.30 -5.04 9.82
CA LYS A 100 -17.69 -5.49 9.94
C LYS A 100 -17.91 -6.90 9.38
N TYR A 101 -17.30 -7.21 8.24
CA TYR A 101 -17.46 -8.48 7.54
C TYR A 101 -16.33 -9.47 7.83
N ALA A 102 -15.49 -9.23 8.86
CA ALA A 102 -14.56 -10.23 9.38
C ALA A 102 -15.29 -11.42 10.01
N VAL A 103 -16.52 -11.20 10.46
CA VAL A 103 -17.47 -12.24 10.88
C VAL A 103 -18.55 -12.36 9.81
N ASP A 104 -18.84 -13.60 9.42
CA ASP A 104 -19.87 -13.86 8.42
C ASP A 104 -21.25 -13.33 8.88
N GLN A 105 -22.00 -12.78 7.91
CA GLN A 105 -23.30 -12.16 8.15
C GLN A 105 -24.44 -12.87 7.39
N THR A 106 -24.13 -13.67 6.37
CA THR A 106 -25.15 -14.18 5.43
C THR A 106 -25.11 -15.68 5.23
N GLN A 107 -23.99 -16.35 5.52
CA GLN A 107 -23.73 -17.76 5.23
C GLN A 107 -23.92 -18.14 3.76
N ILE A 108 -23.88 -17.16 2.84
CA ILE A 108 -24.06 -17.37 1.40
C ILE A 108 -22.70 -17.38 0.71
N ILE A 109 -22.41 -18.48 0.01
CA ILE A 109 -21.18 -18.62 -0.78
C ILE A 109 -21.41 -18.09 -2.19
N HIS A 110 -20.51 -17.21 -2.66
CA HIS A 110 -20.55 -16.71 -4.03
C HIS A 110 -20.36 -17.86 -5.04
N PRO A 111 -21.15 -17.96 -6.14
CA PRO A 111 -21.08 -19.10 -7.08
C PRO A 111 -19.71 -19.34 -7.73
N SER A 112 -18.85 -18.33 -7.83
CA SER A 112 -17.48 -18.50 -8.34
C SER A 112 -16.48 -19.00 -7.30
N HIS A 113 -16.88 -19.05 -6.02
CA HIS A 113 -16.08 -19.63 -4.96
C HIS A 113 -16.28 -21.14 -4.96
N PHE A 114 -15.22 -21.86 -5.30
CA PHE A 114 -15.24 -23.32 -5.28
C PHE A 114 -14.73 -23.83 -3.95
N THR A 115 -15.50 -24.72 -3.33
CA THR A 115 -15.07 -25.45 -2.13
C THR A 115 -13.81 -26.27 -2.43
N PRO A 116 -13.05 -26.67 -1.40
CA PRO A 116 -11.87 -27.53 -1.61
C PRO A 116 -12.19 -28.80 -2.41
N GLU A 117 -13.35 -29.42 -2.15
CA GLU A 117 -13.82 -30.60 -2.85
C GLU A 117 -14.12 -30.31 -4.33
N GLU A 118 -14.84 -29.23 -4.62
CA GLU A 118 -15.12 -28.82 -6.00
C GLU A 118 -13.84 -28.48 -6.78
N LYS A 119 -12.86 -27.84 -6.13
CA LYS A 119 -11.54 -27.59 -6.73
C LYS A 119 -10.84 -28.92 -7.07
N ALA A 120 -10.90 -29.91 -6.18
CA ALA A 120 -10.32 -31.24 -6.41
C ALA A 120 -11.01 -31.97 -7.58
N LEU A 121 -12.34 -31.95 -7.62
CA LEU A 121 -13.12 -32.53 -8.73
C LEU A 121 -12.79 -31.88 -10.07
N ARG A 122 -12.70 -30.54 -10.12
CA ARG A 122 -12.30 -29.81 -11.34
C ARG A 122 -10.87 -30.13 -11.76
N ALA A 123 -9.95 -30.26 -10.82
CA ALA A 123 -8.57 -30.66 -11.11
C ALA A 123 -8.52 -32.10 -11.68
N ALA A 124 -9.25 -33.04 -11.09
CA ALA A 124 -9.36 -34.41 -11.58
C ALA A 124 -9.95 -34.48 -12.99
N ALA A 125 -11.04 -33.73 -13.24
CA ALA A 125 -11.66 -33.63 -14.56
C ALA A 125 -10.69 -33.06 -15.62
N ARG A 126 -9.92 -32.01 -15.26
CA ARG A 126 -8.87 -31.45 -16.13
C ARG A 126 -7.79 -32.48 -16.46
N ARG A 127 -7.32 -33.25 -15.47
CA ARG A 127 -6.34 -34.34 -15.67
C ARG A 127 -6.88 -35.43 -16.60
N LYS A 128 -8.15 -35.85 -16.42
CA LYS A 128 -8.80 -36.85 -17.29
C LYS A 128 -8.90 -36.36 -18.73
N ARG A 129 -9.32 -35.11 -18.96
CA ARG A 129 -9.38 -34.49 -20.30
C ARG A 129 -8.01 -34.38 -20.97
N LYS A 130 -6.94 -34.09 -20.22
CA LYS A 130 -5.57 -34.06 -20.78
C LYS A 130 -5.12 -35.46 -21.21
N LYS A 131 -5.37 -36.48 -20.38
CA LYS A 131 -5.04 -37.88 -20.70
C LYS A 131 -5.81 -38.39 -21.93
N SER A 132 -7.11 -38.06 -22.06
CA SER A 132 -7.89 -38.49 -23.22
C SER A 132 -7.39 -37.85 -24.52
N LYS A 133 -7.00 -36.56 -24.50
CA LYS A 133 -6.40 -35.89 -25.66
C LYS A 133 -5.04 -36.45 -26.09
N LEU A 134 -4.24 -36.95 -25.15
CA LEU A 134 -2.97 -37.62 -25.46
C LEU A 134 -3.15 -39.01 -26.08
N LYS A 135 -4.27 -39.69 -25.84
CA LYS A 135 -4.56 -41.02 -26.40
C LYS A 135 -5.14 -40.98 -27.81
N THR A 136 -5.61 -39.82 -28.26
CA THR A 136 -6.23 -39.62 -29.59
C THR A 136 -5.24 -39.02 -30.60
N LYS A 137 -3.98 -38.82 -30.20
CA LYS A 137 -2.86 -38.40 -31.06
C LYS A 137 -1.91 -39.59 -31.22
#